data_AF-A0A932GWJ6-F1
#
_entry.id   AF-A0A932GWJ6-F1
#
_cell.length_a   1.000
_cell.length_b   1.000
_cell.length_c   1.000
_cell.angle_alpha   90.00
_cell.angle_beta   90.00
_cell.angle_gamma   90.00
#
_symmetry.space_group_name_H-M   'P 1'
#
loop_
_entity.id
_entity.type
_entity.pdbx_description
1 polymer ?
#
loop_
_entity_poly.entity_id
_entity_poly.type
_entity_poly.pdbx_seq_one_letter_code
_entity_poly.pdbx_strand_id
1 'polypeptide(L)'
;MERSLREFAESTFDLPLEEGSDKVVSLEEAIGQNVRPGATLFLSESCNAASREVLRQFWGSKPGFTLAFIGGGGSVMGMLHGGLVKKVICSGLGGGGSPGRNA
;
A
#
# COMPACT_ATOMS: atom_id res chain seq x y z
N MET A 1 21.89 -24.58 -27.17
CA MET A 1 21.75 -23.69 -26.00
C MET A 1 20.28 -23.31 -25.84
N GLU A 2 19.40 -24.30 -25.66
CA GLU A 2 17.96 -24.08 -25.45
C GLU A 2 17.39 -24.99 -24.35
N ARG A 3 18.03 -26.15 -24.10
CA ARG A 3 17.67 -27.05 -22.99
C ARG A 3 17.87 -26.45 -21.59
N SER A 4 18.65 -25.37 -21.43
CA SER A 4 19.01 -24.81 -20.11
C SER A 4 17.99 -23.84 -19.51
N LEU A 5 17.08 -23.25 -20.29
CA LEU A 5 16.12 -22.28 -19.76
C LEU A 5 14.89 -22.94 -19.12
N ARG A 6 14.39 -24.02 -19.74
CA ARG A 6 13.24 -24.76 -19.21
C ARG A 6 13.59 -25.47 -17.90
N GLU A 7 14.73 -26.15 -17.85
CA GLU A 7 15.20 -26.82 -16.63
C GLU A 7 15.40 -25.83 -15.47
N PHE A 8 15.93 -24.64 -15.75
CA PHE A 8 16.10 -23.57 -14.76
C PHE A 8 14.76 -22.99 -14.29
N ALA A 9 13.80 -22.82 -15.20
CA ALA A 9 12.46 -22.35 -14.86
C ALA A 9 11.74 -23.38 -13.98
N GLU A 10 11.77 -24.65 -14.37
CA GLU A 10 11.12 -25.75 -13.63
C GLU A 10 11.79 -26.03 -12.27
N SER A 11 13.11 -25.79 -12.13
CA SER A 11 13.79 -25.95 -10.83
C SER A 11 13.52 -24.80 -9.85
N THR A 12 13.08 -23.64 -10.35
CA THR A 12 12.94 -22.40 -9.55
C THR A 12 11.49 -22.01 -9.33
N PHE A 13 10.63 -22.26 -10.32
CA PHE A 13 9.21 -21.96 -10.33
C PHE A 13 8.41 -23.27 -10.36
N ASP A 14 8.35 -23.96 -9.23
CA ASP A 14 7.36 -25.00 -8.99
C ASP A 14 5.99 -24.31 -8.80
N LEU A 15 5.29 -24.08 -9.91
CA LEU A 15 3.96 -23.48 -9.91
C LEU A 15 2.95 -24.60 -9.66
N PRO A 16 2.18 -24.56 -8.54
CA PRO A 16 1.15 -25.54 -8.31
C PRO A 16 0.11 -25.48 -9.42
N LEU A 17 -0.31 -26.64 -9.92
CA LEU A 17 -1.37 -26.77 -10.94
C LEU A 17 -2.70 -26.13 -10.49
N GLU A 18 -2.93 -26.06 -9.18
CA GLU A 18 -4.06 -25.38 -8.56
C GLU A 18 -3.56 -24.30 -7.61
N GLU A 19 -3.79 -23.02 -7.95
CA GLU A 19 -3.35 -21.86 -7.15
C GLU A 19 -4.26 -21.55 -5.93
N GLY A 20 -5.23 -22.43 -5.65
CA GLY A 20 -6.23 -22.29 -4.62
C GLY A 20 -7.49 -21.54 -5.09
N SER A 21 -8.28 -21.04 -4.12
CA SER A 21 -9.50 -20.29 -4.41
C SER A 21 -9.20 -18.89 -4.94
N ASP A 22 -10.15 -18.35 -5.71
CA ASP A 22 -10.10 -16.96 -6.17
C ASP A 22 -9.87 -15.98 -5.00
N LYS A 23 -8.95 -15.04 -5.19
CA LYS A 23 -8.56 -14.02 -4.21
C LYS A 23 -9.28 -12.69 -4.44
N VAL A 24 -10.11 -12.61 -5.47
CA VAL A 24 -10.95 -11.43 -5.73
C VAL A 24 -11.96 -11.27 -4.61
N VAL A 25 -11.84 -10.15 -3.89
CA VAL A 25 -12.72 -9.77 -2.78
C VAL A 25 -13.08 -8.30 -2.89
N SER A 26 -14.09 -7.88 -2.13
CA SER A 26 -14.43 -6.47 -1.99
C SER A 26 -13.32 -5.71 -1.26
N LEU A 27 -13.23 -4.39 -1.49
CA LEU A 27 -12.24 -3.56 -0.79
C LEU A 27 -12.49 -3.51 0.72
N GLU A 28 -13.76 -3.51 1.13
CA GLU A 28 -14.16 -3.55 2.53
C GLU A 28 -13.62 -4.81 3.22
N GLU A 29 -13.81 -5.97 2.59
CA GLU A 29 -13.32 -7.25 3.09
C GLU A 29 -11.80 -7.32 3.09
N ALA A 30 -11.15 -6.88 2.00
CA ALA A 30 -9.70 -6.85 1.91
C ALA A 30 -9.08 -6.06 3.07
N ILE A 31 -9.59 -4.87 3.38
CA ILE A 31 -9.09 -4.06 4.50
C ILE A 31 -9.49 -4.65 5.85
N GLY A 32 -10.75 -5.05 6.03
CA GLY A 32 -11.27 -5.54 7.31
C GLY A 32 -10.59 -6.83 7.81
N GLN A 33 -10.15 -7.69 6.87
CA GLN A 33 -9.46 -8.93 7.22
C GLN A 33 -7.95 -8.77 7.39
N ASN A 34 -7.33 -7.84 6.65
CA ASN A 34 -5.86 -7.78 6.56
C ASN A 34 -5.23 -6.59 7.30
N VAL A 35 -5.99 -5.55 7.64
CA VAL A 35 -5.47 -4.37 8.34
C VAL A 35 -5.85 -4.41 9.82
N ARG A 36 -4.87 -4.27 10.70
CA ARG A 36 -5.03 -4.30 12.15
C ARG A 36 -4.43 -3.05 12.80
N PRO A 37 -5.02 -2.51 13.89
CA PRO A 37 -4.40 -1.43 14.66
C PRO A 37 -2.92 -1.70 14.96
N GLY A 38 -2.09 -0.67 14.84
CA GLY A 38 -0.63 -0.74 15.03
C GLY A 38 0.14 -1.25 13.81
N ALA A 39 -0.53 -1.67 12.73
CA ALA A 39 0.14 -2.15 11.53
C ALA A 39 1.04 -1.08 10.86
N THR A 40 2.04 -1.57 10.14
CA THR A 40 2.82 -0.76 9.19
C THR A 40 2.25 -0.95 7.80
N LEU A 41 1.81 0.14 7.16
CA LEU A 41 1.20 0.14 5.85
C LEU A 41 2.18 0.69 4.82
N PHE A 42 2.54 -0.15 3.86
CA PHE A 42 3.33 0.22 2.69
C PHE A 42 2.38 0.66 1.58
N LEU A 43 2.45 1.93 1.21
CA LEU A 43 1.49 2.53 0.28
C LEU A 43 2.18 2.92 -1.03
N SER A 44 1.53 2.58 -2.14
CA SER A 44 1.90 3.10 -3.46
C SER A 44 1.28 4.47 -3.70
N GLU A 45 1.81 5.21 -4.68
CA GLU A 45 1.31 6.54 -5.05
C GLU A 45 -0.15 6.51 -5.54
N SER A 46 -0.64 5.37 -6.02
CA SER A 46 -1.99 5.23 -6.62
C SER A 46 -3.01 4.54 -5.72
N CYS A 47 -2.75 4.39 -4.41
CA CYS A 47 -3.60 3.62 -3.50
C CYS A 47 -4.89 4.34 -3.01
N ASN A 48 -5.42 5.32 -3.76
CA ASN A 48 -6.49 6.22 -3.31
C ASN A 48 -7.76 5.52 -2.78
N ALA A 49 -8.20 4.44 -3.44
CA ALA A 49 -9.38 3.71 -2.99
C ALA A 49 -9.11 2.99 -1.67
N ALA A 50 -7.99 2.26 -1.59
CA ALA A 50 -7.58 1.55 -0.39
C ALA A 50 -7.34 2.48 0.80
N SER A 51 -6.68 3.62 0.59
CA SER A 51 -6.43 4.58 1.67
C SER A 51 -7.71 5.22 2.20
N ARG A 52 -8.69 5.50 1.33
CA ARG A 52 -10.03 5.96 1.73
C ARG A 52 -10.80 4.90 2.49
N GLU A 53 -10.67 3.63 2.11
CA GLU A 53 -11.36 2.54 2.81
C GLU A 53 -10.77 2.31 4.21
N VAL A 54 -9.43 2.34 4.35
CA VAL A 54 -8.79 2.33 5.67
C VAL A 54 -9.26 3.53 6.49
N LEU A 55 -9.32 4.72 5.89
CA LEU A 55 -9.83 5.90 6.57
C LEU A 55 -11.26 5.71 7.06
N ARG A 56 -12.14 5.15 6.23
CA ARG A 56 -13.55 4.89 6.55
C ARG A 56 -13.71 3.92 7.71
N GLN A 57 -13.01 2.77 7.67
CA GLN A 57 -13.15 1.72 8.69
C GLN A 57 -12.56 2.14 10.05
N PHE A 58 -11.54 3.00 10.05
CA PHE A 58 -10.84 3.43 11.26
C PHE A 58 -11.13 4.89 11.66
N TRP A 59 -12.12 5.56 11.05
CA TRP A 59 -12.43 6.96 11.35
C TRP A 59 -12.81 7.17 12.81
N GLY A 60 -12.29 8.23 13.42
CA GLY A 60 -12.52 8.56 14.84
C GLY A 60 -11.84 7.61 15.83
N SER A 61 -11.14 6.58 15.35
CA SER A 61 -10.33 5.69 16.18
C SER A 61 -8.87 6.13 16.20
N LYS A 62 -8.07 5.57 17.12
CA LYS A 62 -6.62 5.82 17.23
C LYS A 62 -5.83 4.53 17.00
N PRO A 63 -5.84 3.97 15.78
CA PRO A 63 -5.22 2.69 15.49
C PRO A 63 -3.69 2.75 15.58
N GLY A 64 -3.08 3.93 15.47
CA GLY A 64 -1.64 4.11 15.67
C GLY A 64 -0.79 3.50 14.56
N PHE A 65 -1.24 3.60 13.31
CA PHE A 65 -0.54 3.05 12.15
C PHE A 65 0.84 3.68 11.93
N THR A 66 1.74 2.92 11.32
CA THR A 66 2.96 3.47 10.70
C THR A 66 2.78 3.48 9.19
N LEU A 67 3.01 4.61 8.52
CA LEU A 67 2.96 4.69 7.06
C LEU A 67 4.36 4.69 6.46
N ALA A 68 4.56 3.91 5.40
CA ALA A 68 5.78 3.89 4.61
C ALA A 68 5.45 4.05 3.12
N PHE A 69 5.96 5.10 2.47
CA PHE A 69 5.72 5.35 1.05
C PHE A 69 6.81 6.23 0.43
N ILE A 70 7.01 6.13 -0.89
CA ILE A 70 8.07 6.86 -1.58
C ILE A 70 7.76 8.36 -1.64
N GLY A 71 6.54 8.72 -2.05
CA GLY A 71 6.07 10.10 -2.09
C GLY A 71 4.60 10.18 -2.49
N GLY A 72 4.07 11.41 -2.56
CA GLY A 72 2.65 11.65 -2.86
C GLY A 72 1.79 11.73 -1.59
N GLY A 73 1.52 12.96 -1.14
CA GLY A 73 0.78 13.19 0.10
C GLY A 73 -0.73 12.99 -0.01
N GLY A 74 -1.31 13.17 -1.20
CA GLY A 74 -2.77 13.27 -1.38
C GLY A 74 -3.56 12.08 -0.81
N SER A 75 -3.09 10.86 -1.04
CA SER A 75 -3.76 9.63 -0.60
C SER A 75 -3.69 9.39 0.91
N VAL A 76 -2.71 9.98 1.60
CA VAL A 76 -2.46 9.75 3.04
C VAL A 76 -2.92 10.90 3.94
N MET A 77 -3.19 12.09 3.37
CA MET A 77 -3.57 13.27 4.16
C MET A 77 -4.80 13.05 5.03
N GLY A 78 -5.81 12.32 4.54
CA GLY A 78 -6.99 12.01 5.33
C GLY A 78 -6.69 11.19 6.59
N MET A 79 -5.76 10.22 6.50
CA MET A 79 -5.34 9.39 7.62
C MET A 79 -4.52 10.17 8.65
N LEU A 80 -3.67 11.10 8.17
CA LEU A 80 -2.92 12.02 9.03
C LEU A 80 -3.87 12.97 9.76
N HIS A 81 -4.79 13.60 9.03
CA HIS A 81 -5.78 14.52 9.58
C HIS A 81 -6.70 13.85 10.60
N GLY A 82 -7.15 12.62 10.32
CA GLY A 82 -7.99 11.84 11.23
C GLY A 82 -7.25 11.32 12.47
N GLY A 83 -5.94 11.51 12.59
CA GLY A 83 -5.15 11.04 13.74
C GLY A 83 -4.94 9.52 13.77
N LEU A 84 -5.06 8.84 12.62
CA LEU A 84 -4.91 7.38 12.53
C LEU A 84 -3.43 6.93 12.59
N VAL A 85 -2.50 7.84 12.34
CA VAL A 85 -1.09 7.54 12.09
C VAL A 85 -0.21 8.02 13.26
N LYS A 86 0.63 7.13 13.79
CA LYS A 86 1.63 7.43 14.83
C LYS A 86 2.98 7.85 14.23
N LYS A 87 3.34 7.31 13.06
CA LYS A 87 4.67 7.51 12.45
C LYS A 87 4.58 7.48 10.92
N VAL A 88 5.38 8.34 10.26
CA VAL A 88 5.51 8.39 8.80
C VAL A 88 6.97 8.20 8.41
N ILE A 89 7.21 7.36 7.41
CA ILE A 89 8.50 7.13 6.77
C ILE A 89 8.30 7.41 5.28
N CYS A 90 8.90 8.48 4.77
CA CYS A 90 8.79 8.82 3.34
C CYS A 90 10.06 9.48 2.80
N SER A 91 10.29 9.34 1.48
CA SER A 91 11.42 9.98 0.80
C SER A 91 11.13 11.46 0.51
N GLY A 92 9.90 11.78 0.08
CA GLY A 92 9.47 13.16 -0.13
C GLY A 92 7.97 13.35 0.08
N LEU A 93 7.60 14.40 0.83
CA LEU A 93 6.21 14.75 1.09
C LEU A 93 5.91 16.15 0.52
N GLY A 94 5.21 16.20 -0.61
CA GLY A 94 4.84 17.45 -1.28
C GLY A 94 4.40 17.20 -2.72
N GLY A 95 3.60 18.11 -3.27
CA GLY A 95 3.39 18.15 -4.72
C GLY A 95 4.67 18.63 -5.40
N GLY A 96 5.00 18.08 -6.56
CA GLY A 96 6.14 18.51 -7.37
C GLY A 96 6.00 19.98 -7.77
N GLY A 97 6.34 20.89 -6.88
CA GLY A 97 6.51 22.30 -7.17
C GLY A 97 7.86 22.44 -7.84
N SER A 98 7.87 22.71 -9.14
CA SER A 98 8.97 23.41 -9.77
C SER A 98 9.34 24.59 -8.87
N PRO A 99 10.64 24.82 -8.54
CA PRO A 99 11.01 26.03 -7.82
C PRO A 99 10.37 27.20 -8.59
N GLY A 100 9.54 27.99 -7.91
CA GLY A 100 8.94 29.17 -8.52
C GLY A 100 10.06 29.94 -9.21
N ARG A 101 9.89 30.24 -10.49
CA ARG A 101 10.83 31.05 -11.26
C ARG A 101 10.99 32.35 -10.49
N ASN A 102 12.11 32.51 -9.79
CA ASN A 102 12.44 33.77 -9.14
C ASN A 102 12.45 34.84 -10.24
N ALA A 103 11.64 35.87 -10.02
CA ALA A 103 11.47 37.01 -10.93
C ALA A 103 12.80 37.70 -11.24
#